data_AF-A0A9X2GSP5-F1
#
_entry.id   AF-A0A9X2GSP5-F1
#
_cell.length_a   1.000
_cell.length_b   1.000
_cell.length_c   1.000
_cell.angle_alpha   90.00
_cell.angle_beta   90.00
_cell.angle_gamma   90.00
#
_symmetry.space_group_name_H-M   'P 1'
#
loop_
_entity.id
_entity.type
_entity.pdbx_description
1 polymer ?
#
loop_
_entity_poly.entity_id
_entity_poly.type
_entity_poly.pdbx_seq_one_letter_code
_entity_poly.pdbx_strand_id
1 'polypeptide(L)'
;MSAAADEVGVLVHELVPLLGMLWALVPEVGGSPMTGTMSHHKATGSPAPWNADAALLLYTISEEARRLEASLRRDVAGHVGDRRGGSDVNTVAALKAIMNLAYGVPEQDARRAARIIGRWVRSARQVIGEEERAVPLPAAPGATPPPCPYCTTFSLRVVLRDGRLWCINDGCKDGRGQRPHGRMTRSDLNGDGMIEWDDGRITYRRDWA
;
A
#
# COMPACT_ATOMS: atom_id res chain seq x y z
N MET A 1 18.89 0.76 21.74
CA MET A 1 18.04 1.55 20.82
C MET A 1 17.14 0.57 20.08
N SER A 2 15.84 0.87 19.94
CA SER A 2 14.88 -0.01 19.27
C SER A 2 14.95 0.22 17.77
N ALA A 3 15.36 -0.80 17.02
CA ALA A 3 15.44 -0.73 15.55
C ALA A 3 14.07 -0.42 14.92
N ALA A 4 12.98 -0.91 15.52
CA ALA A 4 11.64 -0.62 15.06
C ALA A 4 11.21 0.84 15.33
N ALA A 5 11.64 1.43 16.45
CA ALA A 5 11.40 2.85 16.71
C ALA A 5 12.21 3.75 15.74
N ASP A 6 13.44 3.36 15.40
CA ASP A 6 14.23 4.02 14.36
C ASP A 6 13.51 3.95 13.00
N GLU A 7 12.97 2.79 12.63
CA GLU A 7 12.17 2.58 11.41
C GLU A 7 10.92 3.48 11.37
N VAL A 8 10.21 3.63 12.49
CA VAL A 8 9.08 4.58 12.59
C VAL A 8 9.55 6.00 12.25
N GLY A 9 10.70 6.43 12.77
CA GLY A 9 11.29 7.74 12.48
C GLY A 9 11.53 7.95 10.99
N VAL A 10 12.19 6.98 10.34
CA VAL A 10 12.46 6.99 8.90
C VAL A 10 11.15 7.10 8.10
N LEU A 11 10.16 6.25 8.40
CA LEU A 11 8.89 6.22 7.69
C LEU A 11 8.08 7.51 7.86
N VAL A 12 8.13 8.15 9.03
CA VAL A 12 7.48 9.46 9.23
C VAL A 12 8.19 10.55 8.42
N HIS A 13 9.52 10.55 8.40
CA HIS A 13 10.28 11.49 7.56
C HIS A 13 9.97 11.33 6.08
N GLU A 14 9.75 10.10 5.61
CA GLU A 14 9.28 9.85 4.24
C GLU A 14 7.83 10.29 4.02
N LEU A 15 6.92 10.05 4.98
CA LEU A 15 5.49 10.33 4.82
C LEU A 15 5.15 11.82 4.76
N VAL A 16 5.84 12.66 5.55
CA VAL A 16 5.55 14.09 5.64
C VAL A 16 5.59 14.81 4.28
N PRO A 17 6.64 14.68 3.44
CA PRO A 17 6.63 15.28 2.11
C PRO A 17 5.56 14.68 1.19
N LEU A 18 5.27 13.37 1.29
CA LEU A 18 4.21 12.73 0.53
C LEU A 18 2.82 13.33 0.85
N LEU A 19 2.56 13.73 2.10
CA LEU A 19 1.32 14.43 2.46
C LEU A 19 1.15 15.76 1.72
N GLY A 20 2.24 16.50 1.53
CA GLY A 20 2.23 17.74 0.74
C GLY A 20 1.88 17.49 -0.73
N MET A 21 2.42 16.42 -1.31
CA MET A 21 2.10 16.02 -2.67
C MET A 21 0.66 15.52 -2.81
N LEU A 22 0.17 14.73 -1.85
CA LEU A 22 -1.24 14.30 -1.82
C LEU A 22 -2.18 15.50 -1.76
N TRP A 23 -1.90 16.48 -0.91
CA TRP A 23 -2.66 17.73 -0.84
C TRP A 23 -2.70 18.48 -2.17
N ALA A 24 -1.56 18.57 -2.87
CA ALA A 24 -1.49 19.21 -4.17
C ALA A 24 -2.32 18.50 -5.25
N LEU A 25 -2.59 17.20 -5.08
CA LEU A 25 -3.45 16.43 -5.99
C LEU A 25 -4.95 16.58 -5.71
N VAL A 26 -5.35 17.10 -4.53
CA VAL A 26 -6.78 17.20 -4.17
C VAL A 26 -7.53 18.20 -5.07
N PRO A 27 -7.06 19.44 -5.33
CA PRO A 27 -7.75 20.39 -6.21
C PRO A 27 -7.84 19.90 -7.67
N GLU A 28 -8.86 20.36 -8.42
CA GLU A 28 -8.97 20.07 -9.86
C GLU A 28 -7.71 20.47 -10.63
N VAL A 29 -7.19 19.57 -11.46
CA VAL A 29 -6.48 19.99 -12.68
C VAL A 29 -7.58 20.31 -13.70
N GLY A 30 -7.92 21.59 -13.85
CA GLY A 30 -9.07 22.07 -14.62
C GLY A 30 -9.26 21.34 -15.97
N GLY A 31 -10.27 20.48 -16.03
CA GLY A 31 -10.72 19.80 -17.24
C GLY A 31 -12.03 20.43 -17.69
N SER A 32 -12.02 20.99 -18.91
CA SER A 32 -13.19 21.65 -19.52
C SER A 32 -14.44 20.76 -19.43
N PRO A 33 -15.61 21.29 -19.00
CA PRO A 33 -16.83 20.48 -18.91
C PRO A 33 -17.24 20.01 -20.31
N MET A 34 -17.05 18.72 -20.60
CA MET A 34 -17.57 18.13 -21.84
C MET A 34 -19.09 18.13 -21.81
N THR A 35 -19.67 18.76 -22.83
CA THR A 35 -21.08 18.81 -23.17
C THR A 35 -21.67 17.40 -23.21
N GLY A 36 -22.51 17.04 -22.23
CA GLY A 36 -23.17 15.74 -22.17
C GLY A 36 -24.46 15.70 -22.98
N THR A 37 -24.54 14.79 -23.96
CA THR A 37 -25.79 14.40 -24.62
C THR A 37 -26.61 13.53 -23.65
N MET A 38 -27.85 13.93 -23.38
CA MET A 38 -28.77 13.26 -22.44
C MET A 38 -29.19 11.87 -22.96
N SER A 39 -28.86 10.83 -22.21
CA SER A 39 -29.41 9.48 -22.38
C SER A 39 -30.03 9.01 -21.05
N HIS A 40 -31.24 8.46 -21.11
CA HIS A 40 -32.14 8.15 -19.99
C HIS A 40 -31.74 6.93 -19.13
N HIS A 41 -30.46 6.75 -18.83
CA HIS A 41 -29.99 5.74 -17.87
C HIS A 41 -29.17 6.42 -16.78
N LYS A 42 -29.66 6.30 -15.53
CA LYS A 42 -29.01 6.60 -14.24
C LYS A 42 -27.91 7.66 -14.36
N ALA A 43 -28.24 8.92 -14.07
CA ALA A 43 -27.24 9.97 -13.92
C ALA A 43 -26.20 9.51 -12.88
N THR A 44 -25.08 8.96 -13.35
CA THR A 44 -23.84 8.90 -12.58
C THR A 44 -23.58 10.34 -12.21
N GLY A 45 -23.73 10.69 -10.93
CA GLY A 45 -23.48 12.05 -10.45
C GLY A 45 -22.17 12.56 -11.04
N SER A 46 -22.13 13.87 -11.33
CA SER A 46 -20.92 14.51 -11.87
C SER A 46 -19.70 14.00 -11.10
N PRO A 47 -18.61 13.62 -11.79
CA PRO A 47 -17.38 13.23 -11.13
C PRO A 47 -17.04 14.25 -10.06
N ALA A 48 -16.65 13.78 -8.88
CA ALA A 48 -16.26 14.70 -7.82
C ALA A 48 -15.18 15.66 -8.37
N PRO A 49 -15.30 16.99 -8.13
CA PRO A 49 -14.38 17.99 -8.66
C PRO A 49 -13.02 17.97 -7.93
N TRP A 50 -12.55 16.81 -7.51
CA TRP A 50 -11.30 16.61 -6.80
C TRP A 50 -10.79 15.20 -7.07
N ASN A 51 -9.49 14.98 -6.90
CA ASN A 51 -8.94 13.63 -6.94
C ASN A 51 -9.47 12.83 -5.73
N ALA A 52 -10.46 11.97 -5.98
CA ALA A 52 -11.14 11.21 -4.94
C ALA A 52 -10.20 10.28 -4.17
N ASP A 53 -9.24 9.66 -4.85
CA ASP A 53 -8.27 8.75 -4.23
C ASP A 53 -7.30 9.49 -3.31
N ALA A 54 -6.79 10.65 -3.76
CA ALA A 54 -5.92 11.51 -2.95
C ALA A 54 -6.66 12.06 -1.73
N ALA A 55 -7.87 12.58 -1.91
CA ALA A 55 -8.68 13.09 -0.80
C ALA A 55 -8.99 11.99 0.22
N LEU A 56 -9.45 10.82 -0.23
CA LEU A 56 -9.76 9.70 0.65
C LEU A 56 -8.55 9.24 1.45
N LEU A 57 -7.40 9.07 0.79
CA LEU A 57 -6.17 8.64 1.46
C LEU A 57 -5.71 9.68 2.48
N LEU A 58 -5.72 10.97 2.13
CA LEU A 58 -5.31 12.06 2.99
C LEU A 58 -6.15 12.14 4.28
N TYR A 59 -7.48 12.06 4.16
CA TYR A 59 -8.37 12.04 5.33
C TYR A 59 -8.21 10.77 6.16
N THR A 60 -7.96 9.63 5.51
CA THR A 60 -7.64 8.36 6.18
C THR A 60 -6.37 8.48 7.02
N ILE A 61 -5.26 8.94 6.43
CA ILE A 61 -3.99 9.12 7.15
C ILE A 61 -4.15 10.10 8.30
N SER A 62 -4.85 11.21 8.08
CA SER A 62 -5.11 12.21 9.12
C SER A 62 -5.80 11.60 10.33
N GLU A 63 -6.87 10.82 10.11
CA GLU A 63 -7.63 10.18 11.18
C GLU A 63 -6.86 9.03 11.85
N GLU A 64 -6.23 8.17 11.06
CA GLU A 64 -5.49 7.04 11.58
C GLU A 64 -4.22 7.48 12.35
N ALA A 65 -3.56 8.58 11.95
CA ALA A 65 -2.43 9.15 12.69
C ALA A 65 -2.85 9.57 14.12
N ARG A 66 -3.99 10.26 14.26
CA ARG A 66 -4.50 10.64 15.59
C ARG A 66 -4.87 9.42 16.44
N ARG A 67 -5.43 8.37 15.82
CA ARG A 67 -5.75 7.12 16.52
C ARG A 67 -4.48 6.38 16.97
N LEU A 68 -3.47 6.31 16.11
CA LEU A 68 -2.19 5.69 16.43
C LEU A 68 -1.47 6.44 17.55
N GLU A 69 -1.43 7.79 17.49
CA GLU A 69 -0.90 8.62 18.58
C GLU A 69 -1.62 8.33 19.90
N ALA A 70 -2.95 8.33 19.92
CA ALA A 70 -3.73 8.06 21.13
C ALA A 70 -3.49 6.64 21.68
N SER A 71 -3.34 5.65 20.80
CA SER A 71 -2.98 4.28 21.21
C SER A 71 -1.62 4.24 21.88
N LEU A 72 -0.58 4.79 21.22
CA LEU A 72 0.77 4.78 21.77
C LEU A 72 0.87 5.60 23.07
N ARG A 73 0.15 6.72 23.19
CA ARG A 73 0.08 7.47 24.45
C ARG A 73 -0.52 6.65 25.57
N ARG A 74 -1.57 5.88 25.30
CA ARG A 74 -2.16 4.98 26.31
C ARG A 74 -1.11 3.96 26.79
N ASP A 75 -0.33 3.41 25.88
CA ASP A 75 0.67 2.40 26.21
C ASP A 75 1.86 2.98 26.98
N VAL A 76 2.29 4.21 26.65
CA VAL A 76 3.43 4.89 27.31
C VAL A 76 3.06 5.58 28.62
N ALA A 77 1.93 6.30 28.65
CA ALA A 77 1.54 7.20 29.73
C ALA A 77 0.29 6.73 30.52
N GLY A 78 -0.31 5.60 30.15
CA GLY A 78 -1.51 5.08 30.79
C GLY A 78 -2.82 5.80 30.41
N HIS A 79 -2.76 6.85 29.59
CA HIS A 79 -3.94 7.60 29.13
C HIS A 79 -3.77 8.12 27.70
N VAL A 80 -4.90 8.39 27.02
CA VAL A 80 -4.90 8.86 25.63
C VAL A 80 -4.60 10.37 25.49
N GLY A 81 -4.85 11.15 26.56
CA GLY A 81 -4.75 12.61 26.55
C GLY A 81 -5.79 13.26 25.63
N ASP A 82 -5.66 14.58 25.41
CA ASP A 82 -6.58 15.32 24.55
C ASP A 82 -6.37 14.98 23.07
N ARG A 83 -7.49 14.83 22.37
CA ARG A 83 -7.51 14.53 20.94
C ARG A 83 -7.22 15.79 20.13
N ARG A 84 -6.23 15.72 19.25
CA ARG A 84 -5.91 16.80 18.30
C ARG A 84 -7.06 17.03 17.30
N GLY A 85 -7.22 18.28 16.87
CA GLY A 85 -8.13 18.65 15.77
C GLY A 85 -7.69 18.10 14.41
N GLY A 86 -8.55 18.26 13.39
CA GLY A 86 -8.42 17.65 12.07
C GLY A 86 -7.50 18.36 11.05
N SER A 87 -6.74 19.39 11.44
CA SER A 87 -5.92 20.18 10.51
C SER A 87 -4.60 19.48 10.13
N ASP A 88 -3.99 19.91 9.03
CA ASP A 88 -2.72 19.35 8.53
C ASP A 88 -1.56 19.54 9.50
N VAL A 89 -1.50 20.72 10.10
CA VAL A 89 -0.53 21.04 11.16
C VAL A 89 -0.68 20.03 12.31
N ASN A 90 -1.92 19.68 12.67
CA ASN A 90 -2.19 18.69 13.70
C ASN A 90 -1.86 17.26 13.26
N THR A 91 -2.06 16.91 11.98
CA THR A 91 -1.64 15.62 11.41
C THR A 91 -0.12 15.47 11.47
N VAL A 92 0.64 16.48 11.05
CA VAL A 92 2.11 16.46 11.13
C VAL A 92 2.59 16.42 12.59
N ALA A 93 1.94 17.18 13.49
CA ALA A 93 2.25 17.12 14.91
C ALA A 93 1.99 15.74 15.53
N ALA A 94 0.90 15.07 15.12
CA ALA A 94 0.60 13.70 15.55
C ALA A 94 1.68 12.71 15.06
N LEU A 95 2.10 12.82 13.80
CA LEU A 95 3.17 11.98 13.25
C LEU A 95 4.50 12.17 13.99
N LYS A 96 4.89 13.41 14.29
CA LYS A 96 6.08 13.70 15.11
C LYS A 96 5.96 13.14 16.53
N ALA A 97 4.78 13.21 17.14
CA ALA A 97 4.55 12.61 18.44
C ALA A 97 4.67 11.07 18.39
N ILE A 98 4.15 10.44 17.34
CA ILE A 98 4.30 8.99 17.12
C ILE A 98 5.77 8.58 17.06
N MET A 99 6.63 9.34 16.38
CA MET A 99 8.08 9.07 16.36
C MET A 99 8.67 9.00 17.77
N ASN A 100 8.33 9.93 18.64
CA ASN A 100 8.84 9.97 20.00
C ASN A 100 8.25 8.86 20.87
N LEU A 101 6.94 8.62 20.76
CA LEU A 101 6.23 7.60 21.53
C LEU A 101 6.69 6.18 21.18
N ALA A 102 7.13 5.95 19.94
CA ALA A 102 7.65 4.65 19.51
C ALA A 102 8.85 4.17 20.34
N TYR A 103 9.66 5.08 20.88
CA TYR A 103 10.77 4.72 21.78
C TYR A 103 10.31 4.32 23.19
N GLY A 104 9.09 4.69 23.58
CA GLY A 104 8.53 4.40 24.90
C GLY A 104 7.72 3.10 24.97
N VAL A 105 7.49 2.42 23.86
CA VAL A 105 6.70 1.19 23.79
C VAL A 105 7.58 -0.05 23.55
N PRO A 106 7.08 -1.26 23.85
CA PRO A 106 7.76 -2.50 23.49
C PRO A 106 8.04 -2.60 21.98
N GLU A 107 9.13 -3.29 21.63
CA GLU A 107 9.58 -3.50 20.25
C GLU A 107 8.46 -4.02 19.31
N GLN A 108 7.60 -4.91 19.81
CA GLN A 108 6.48 -5.45 19.03
C GLN A 108 5.45 -4.38 18.63
N ASP A 109 5.19 -3.43 19.52
CA ASP A 109 4.24 -2.33 19.29
C ASP A 109 4.86 -1.27 18.38
N ALA A 110 6.16 -0.99 18.53
CA ALA A 110 6.92 -0.17 17.59
C ALA A 110 6.88 -0.78 16.18
N ARG A 111 7.09 -2.10 16.03
CA ARG A 111 6.95 -2.79 14.73
C ARG A 111 5.54 -2.72 14.16
N ARG A 112 4.52 -2.75 15.03
CA ARG A 112 3.12 -2.57 14.60
C ARG A 112 2.90 -1.16 14.06
N ALA A 113 3.41 -0.14 14.75
CA ALA A 113 3.36 1.24 14.29
C ALA A 113 4.11 1.42 12.96
N ALA A 114 5.32 0.87 12.83
CA ALA A 114 6.09 0.89 11.59
C ALA A 114 5.31 0.27 10.42
N ARG A 115 4.67 -0.89 10.61
CA ARG A 115 3.82 -1.51 9.58
C ARG A 115 2.64 -0.64 9.15
N ILE A 116 2.00 0.06 10.10
CA ILE A 116 0.88 0.96 9.82
C ILE A 116 1.36 2.17 9.00
N ILE A 117 2.44 2.83 9.42
CA ILE A 117 2.97 4.01 8.73
C ILE A 117 3.54 3.62 7.37
N GLY A 118 4.23 2.49 7.27
CA GLY A 118 4.75 1.95 6.01
C GLY A 118 3.63 1.61 5.01
N ARG A 119 2.43 1.25 5.50
CA ARG A 119 1.24 1.13 4.64
C ARG A 119 0.84 2.50 4.09
N TRP A 120 0.80 3.55 4.91
CA TRP A 120 0.49 4.90 4.45
C TRP A 120 1.49 5.42 3.42
N VAL A 121 2.79 5.21 3.64
CA VAL A 121 3.86 5.58 2.69
C VAL A 121 3.64 4.91 1.34
N ARG A 122 3.44 3.58 1.32
CA ARG A 122 3.17 2.84 0.07
C ARG A 122 1.89 3.32 -0.62
N SER A 123 0.82 3.51 0.13
CA SER A 123 -0.44 4.02 -0.44
C SER A 123 -0.27 5.42 -1.03
N ALA A 124 0.49 6.29 -0.36
CA ALA A 124 0.77 7.64 -0.86
C ALA A 124 1.58 7.59 -2.15
N ARG A 125 2.66 6.80 -2.21
CA ARG A 125 3.45 6.57 -3.44
C ARG A 125 2.61 6.03 -4.59
N GLN A 126 1.64 5.16 -4.30
CA GLN A 126 0.72 4.64 -5.31
C GLN A 126 -0.22 5.70 -5.88
N VAL A 127 -0.80 6.54 -5.01
CA VAL A 127 -1.72 7.60 -5.46
C VAL A 127 -1.01 8.69 -6.25
N ILE A 128 0.23 9.03 -5.89
CA ILE A 128 1.03 10.02 -6.64
C ILE A 128 1.70 9.43 -7.89
N GLY A 129 1.57 8.13 -8.14
CA GLY A 129 2.12 7.44 -9.31
C GLY A 129 3.62 7.12 -9.24
N GLU A 130 4.26 7.27 -8.08
CA GLU A 130 5.67 6.86 -7.87
C GLU A 130 5.83 5.34 -7.78
N GLU A 131 4.79 4.63 -7.30
CA GLU A 131 4.80 3.18 -7.14
C GLU A 131 3.57 2.57 -7.79
N GLU A 132 3.73 1.49 -8.55
CA GLU A 132 2.58 0.78 -9.11
C GLU A 132 1.96 -0.16 -8.06
N ARG A 133 0.62 -0.23 -8.04
CA ARG A 133 -0.08 -1.14 -7.16
C ARG A 133 0.13 -2.59 -7.59
N ALA A 134 0.62 -3.41 -6.68
CA ALA A 134 0.65 -4.86 -6.88
C ALA A 134 -0.78 -5.43 -6.89
N VAL A 135 -1.13 -6.14 -7.96
CA VAL A 135 -2.45 -6.75 -8.16
C VAL A 135 -2.36 -8.27 -8.08
N PRO A 136 -3.47 -8.99 -7.81
CA PRO A 136 -3.50 -10.44 -8.00
C PRO A 136 -3.00 -10.81 -9.40
N LEU A 137 -2.26 -11.92 -9.50
CA LEU A 137 -1.76 -12.41 -10.78
C LEU A 137 -2.96 -12.60 -11.75
N PRO A 138 -2.99 -11.90 -12.91
CA PRO A 138 -4.17 -11.91 -13.76
C PRO A 138 -4.52 -13.31 -14.27
N ALA A 139 -5.79 -13.67 -14.13
CA ALA A 139 -6.38 -14.86 -14.73
C ALA A 139 -7.30 -14.47 -15.89
N ALA A 140 -7.72 -15.45 -16.69
CA ALA A 140 -8.80 -15.25 -17.65
C ALA A 140 -10.09 -14.82 -16.92
N PRO A 141 -11.00 -14.06 -17.55
CA PRO A 141 -12.28 -13.72 -16.95
C PRO A 141 -13.03 -14.98 -16.50
N GLY A 142 -13.44 -15.01 -15.23
CA GLY A 142 -14.13 -16.16 -14.62
C GLY A 142 -13.21 -17.30 -14.15
N ALA A 143 -11.90 -17.25 -14.42
CA ALA A 143 -10.93 -18.20 -13.88
C ALA A 143 -10.40 -17.76 -12.51
N THR A 144 -10.01 -18.75 -11.70
CA THR A 144 -9.32 -18.48 -10.44
C THR A 144 -7.87 -18.11 -10.73
N PRO A 145 -7.28 -17.13 -10.02
CA PRO A 145 -5.84 -16.86 -10.13
C PRO A 145 -5.01 -18.13 -9.88
N PRO A 146 -3.84 -18.28 -10.49
CA PRO A 146 -2.97 -19.40 -10.18
C PRO A 146 -2.57 -19.41 -8.70
N PRO A 147 -2.57 -20.58 -8.04
CA PRO A 147 -2.06 -20.69 -6.69
C PRO A 147 -0.53 -20.51 -6.67
N CYS A 148 0.00 -20.07 -5.53
CA CYS A 148 1.44 -20.07 -5.30
C CYS A 148 1.98 -21.51 -5.35
N PRO A 149 3.03 -21.81 -6.11
CA PRO A 149 3.52 -23.18 -6.27
C PRO A 149 4.24 -23.75 -5.04
N TYR A 150 4.41 -22.94 -3.98
CA TYR A 150 5.05 -23.32 -2.73
C TYR A 150 4.05 -23.54 -1.59
N CYS A 151 3.10 -22.62 -1.39
CA CYS A 151 2.09 -22.74 -0.32
C CYS A 151 0.69 -23.10 -0.81
N THR A 152 0.48 -23.21 -2.12
CA THR A 152 -0.81 -23.53 -2.78
C THR A 152 -1.95 -22.53 -2.55
N THR A 153 -1.67 -21.34 -2.02
CA THR A 153 -2.68 -20.28 -1.80
C THR A 153 -2.72 -19.25 -2.95
N PHE A 154 -3.86 -18.57 -3.13
CA PHE A 154 -4.05 -17.48 -4.12
C PHE A 154 -3.44 -16.13 -3.69
N SER A 155 -2.23 -16.22 -3.12
CA SER A 155 -1.52 -15.10 -2.50
C SER A 155 -0.48 -14.48 -3.43
N LEU A 156 -0.44 -14.83 -4.72
CA LEU A 156 0.48 -14.20 -5.65
C LEU A 156 0.04 -12.77 -5.97
N ARG A 157 1.00 -11.84 -5.94
CA ARG A 157 0.83 -10.45 -6.37
C ARG A 157 1.89 -10.09 -7.39
N VAL A 158 1.53 -9.27 -8.37
CA VAL A 158 2.39 -8.84 -9.46
C VAL A 158 2.28 -7.34 -9.66
N VAL A 159 3.41 -6.71 -9.98
CA VAL A 159 3.50 -5.36 -10.54
C VAL A 159 3.57 -5.49 -12.05
N LEU A 160 2.55 -5.03 -12.78
CA LEU A 160 2.38 -5.40 -14.18
C LEU A 160 3.43 -4.75 -15.09
N ARG A 161 3.85 -3.51 -14.78
CA ARG A 161 4.81 -2.77 -15.61
C ARG A 161 6.17 -3.45 -15.69
N ASP A 162 6.66 -4.03 -14.59
CA ASP A 162 7.98 -4.65 -14.53
C ASP A 162 7.92 -6.19 -14.46
N GLY A 163 6.73 -6.76 -14.31
CA GLY A 163 6.50 -8.20 -14.22
C GLY A 163 7.00 -8.82 -12.92
N ARG A 164 7.45 -8.06 -11.93
CA ARG A 164 7.90 -8.61 -10.64
C ARG A 164 6.70 -9.13 -9.86
N LEU A 165 6.85 -10.32 -9.29
CA LEU A 165 5.80 -10.95 -8.50
C LEU A 165 6.35 -11.63 -7.25
N TRP A 166 5.49 -11.79 -6.25
CA TRP A 166 5.82 -12.46 -5.00
C TRP A 166 4.57 -13.04 -4.33
N CYS A 167 4.77 -13.97 -3.40
CA CYS A 167 3.70 -14.48 -2.56
C CYS A 167 3.49 -13.61 -1.32
N ILE A 168 2.29 -13.06 -1.10
CA ILE A 168 1.98 -12.24 0.09
C ILE A 168 1.73 -13.03 1.38
N ASN A 169 1.77 -14.36 1.33
CA ASN A 169 1.72 -15.17 2.54
C ASN A 169 3.08 -15.15 3.24
N ASP A 170 3.17 -14.54 4.44
CA ASP A 170 4.43 -14.37 5.18
C ASP A 170 5.06 -15.69 5.64
N GLY A 171 4.25 -16.74 5.82
CA GLY A 171 4.73 -18.09 6.16
C GLY A 171 5.23 -18.90 4.96
N CYS A 172 5.03 -18.41 3.74
CA CYS A 172 5.41 -19.13 2.53
C CYS A 172 6.92 -19.02 2.27
N LYS A 173 7.56 -20.17 2.00
CA LYS A 173 9.00 -20.28 1.74
C LYS A 173 9.27 -21.01 0.42
N ASP A 174 10.24 -20.53 -0.34
CA ASP A 174 10.74 -21.14 -1.57
C ASP A 174 11.74 -22.27 -1.29
N GLY A 175 12.35 -22.83 -2.34
CA GLY A 175 13.37 -23.87 -2.23
C GLY A 175 14.65 -23.44 -1.50
N ARG A 176 14.84 -22.14 -1.25
CA ARG A 176 15.98 -21.56 -0.53
C ARG A 176 15.62 -21.06 0.87
N GLY A 177 14.40 -21.32 1.34
CA GLY A 177 13.93 -20.85 2.64
C GLY A 177 13.64 -19.34 2.68
N GLN A 178 13.57 -18.68 1.52
CA GLN A 178 13.22 -17.26 1.39
C GLN A 178 11.76 -17.11 0.99
N ARG A 179 11.22 -15.89 1.08
CA ARG A 179 9.89 -15.61 0.57
C ARG A 179 9.90 -15.83 -0.96
N PRO A 180 8.91 -16.52 -1.57
CA PRO A 180 8.92 -16.69 -3.02
C PRO A 180 8.80 -15.35 -3.76
N HIS A 181 9.81 -15.06 -4.57
CA HIS A 181 9.90 -13.95 -5.49
C HIS A 181 10.19 -14.48 -6.91
N GLY A 182 9.71 -13.75 -7.92
CA GLY A 182 9.98 -14.09 -9.30
C GLY A 182 9.61 -12.97 -10.26
N ARG A 183 9.75 -13.27 -11.56
CA ARG A 183 9.44 -12.35 -12.65
C ARG A 183 8.63 -13.05 -13.73
N MET A 184 7.59 -12.38 -14.21
CA MET A 184 6.87 -12.75 -15.42
C MET A 184 7.77 -12.50 -16.63
N THR A 185 8.00 -13.54 -17.41
CA THR A 185 8.75 -13.51 -18.65
C THR A 185 7.99 -14.30 -19.73
N ARG A 186 8.57 -14.43 -20.93
CA ARG A 186 8.07 -15.28 -22.00
C ARG A 186 9.11 -16.35 -22.30
N SER A 187 8.64 -17.55 -22.64
CA SER A 187 9.52 -18.61 -23.10
C SER A 187 10.05 -18.29 -24.49
N ASP A 188 11.37 -18.36 -24.68
CA ASP A 188 12.00 -18.21 -25.99
C ASP A 188 11.66 -19.37 -26.96
N LEU A 189 11.19 -20.50 -26.44
CA LEU A 189 10.90 -21.70 -27.23
C LEU A 189 9.54 -21.63 -27.94
N ASN A 190 8.53 -21.09 -27.28
CA ASN A 190 7.15 -21.10 -27.80
C ASN A 190 6.37 -19.79 -27.57
N GLY A 191 6.97 -18.79 -26.94
CA GLY A 191 6.34 -17.50 -26.66
C GLY A 191 5.35 -17.49 -25.50
N ASP A 192 5.13 -18.62 -24.81
CA ASP A 192 4.20 -18.70 -23.69
C ASP A 192 4.66 -17.84 -22.51
N GLY A 193 3.71 -17.23 -21.80
CA GLY A 193 4.01 -16.57 -20.54
C GLY A 193 4.50 -17.57 -19.51
N MET A 194 5.58 -17.25 -18.82
CA MET A 194 6.11 -18.07 -17.72
C MET A 194 6.55 -17.19 -16.55
N ILE A 195 6.71 -17.80 -15.39
CA ILE A 195 7.30 -17.19 -14.20
C ILE A 195 8.63 -17.87 -13.96
N GLU A 196 9.69 -17.08 -13.92
CA GLU A 196 10.97 -17.48 -13.36
C GLU A 196 11.03 -17.07 -11.90
N TRP A 197 11.19 -18.05 -11.02
CA TRP A 197 11.35 -17.84 -9.58
C TRP A 197 12.83 -17.69 -9.23
N ASP A 198 13.13 -16.90 -8.20
CA ASP A 198 14.51 -16.60 -7.78
C ASP A 198 15.28 -17.86 -7.33
N ASP A 199 14.57 -18.92 -6.94
CA ASP A 199 15.16 -20.22 -6.60
C ASP A 199 15.54 -21.08 -7.82
N GLY A 200 15.17 -20.66 -9.03
CA GLY A 200 15.41 -21.35 -10.30
C GLY A 200 14.23 -22.18 -10.80
N ARG A 201 13.11 -22.24 -10.05
CA ARG A 201 11.88 -22.88 -10.53
C ARG A 201 11.29 -22.08 -11.69
N ILE A 202 10.69 -22.78 -12.65
CA ILE A 202 9.91 -22.19 -13.74
C ILE A 202 8.45 -22.67 -13.61
N THR A 203 7.49 -21.78 -13.84
CA THR A 203 6.06 -22.12 -13.90
C THR A 203 5.46 -21.55 -15.16
N TYR A 204 4.91 -22.41 -16.03
CA TYR A 204 4.31 -21.95 -17.27
C TYR A 204 2.85 -21.53 -17.04
N ARG A 205 2.40 -20.53 -17.80
CA ARG A 205 1.01 -20.05 -17.73
C ARG A 205 -0.02 -21.13 -18.05
N ARG A 206 0.33 -22.09 -18.90
CA ARG A 206 -0.53 -23.25 -19.22
C ARG A 206 -0.77 -24.16 -18.01
N ASP A 207 0.08 -24.10 -17.00
CA ASP A 207 0.00 -24.91 -15.78
C ASP A 207 -0.87 -24.24 -14.71
N TRP A 208 -1.55 -23.12 -15.04
CA TRP A 208 -2.37 -22.33 -14.11
C TRP A 208 -3.85 -22.74 -14.10
N ALA A 209 -4.21 -23.79 -14.84
CA ALA A 209 -5.56 -24.32 -14.95
C ALA A 209 -5.96 -25.15 -13.72
#